data_AF-A0A368GBD6-F1
#
_entry.id   AF-A0A368GBD6-F1
#
_cell.length_a   1.000
_cell.length_b   1.000
_cell.length_c   1.000
_cell.angle_alpha   90.00
_cell.angle_beta   90.00
_cell.angle_gamma   90.00
#
_symmetry.space_group_name_H-M   'P 1'
#
loop_
_entity.id
_entity.type
_entity.pdbx_description
1 polymer ?
#
loop_
_entity_poly.entity_id
_entity_poly.type
_entity_poly.pdbx_seq_one_letter_code
_entity_poly.pdbx_strand_id
1 'polypeptide(L)'
;MQEMAFPCFRYNRFLISMQTVILIILALSFLFTVSFLVENIVYEKEHGLTEMMRCMGAETVVIWLSWVISTLPQATVANMINTALLFTNGAIFRLTSVSVVFVLLTIYAFSVIAMAFLLSSL
;
A
#
# COMPACT_ATOMS: atom_id res chain seq x y z
N MET A 1 -37.43 26.24 28.67
CA MET A 1 -36.52 25.22 28.11
C MET A 1 -36.04 25.76 26.79
N GLN A 2 -34.75 26.10 26.68
CA GLN A 2 -34.17 26.54 25.40
C GLN A 2 -33.98 25.30 24.53
N GLU A 3 -34.79 25.16 23.48
CA GLU A 3 -34.50 24.21 22.40
C GLU A 3 -33.23 24.68 21.68
N MET A 4 -32.22 23.82 21.68
CA MET A 4 -30.95 24.06 21.02
C MET A 4 -31.19 23.90 19.51
N ALA A 5 -30.77 24.87 18.69
CA ALA A 5 -30.90 24.78 17.24
C ALA A 5 -30.17 23.52 16.74
N PHE A 6 -30.90 22.59 16.11
CA PHE A 6 -30.32 21.36 15.60
C PHE A 6 -29.25 21.69 14.56
N PRO A 7 -28.03 21.13 14.68
CA PRO A 7 -26.99 21.36 13.69
C PRO A 7 -27.43 20.81 12.34
N CYS A 8 -27.15 21.55 11.27
CA CYS A 8 -27.42 21.18 9.88
C CYS A 8 -26.49 20.05 9.40
N PHE A 9 -26.45 18.91 10.10
CA PHE A 9 -25.76 17.71 9.63
C PHE A 9 -26.65 16.97 8.64
N ARG A 10 -26.28 17.00 7.36
CA ARG A 10 -26.86 16.09 6.37
C ARG A 10 -26.28 14.69 6.59
N TYR A 11 -26.94 13.90 7.44
CA TYR A 11 -26.59 12.49 7.64
C TYR A 11 -27.00 11.68 6.40
N ASN A 12 -26.11 11.64 5.41
CA ASN A 12 -26.31 10.86 4.19
C ASN A 12 -25.82 9.43 4.42
N ARG A 13 -26.74 8.50 4.74
CA ARG A 13 -26.44 7.06 4.88
C ARG A 13 -25.71 6.48 3.66
N PHE A 14 -26.01 7.01 2.47
CA PHE A 14 -25.35 6.64 1.23
C PHE A 14 -23.84 6.93 1.25
N LEU A 15 -23.44 8.07 1.81
CA LEU A 15 -22.05 8.53 1.87
C LEU A 15 -21.22 7.66 2.81
N ILE A 16 -21.80 7.28 3.95
CA ILE A 16 -21.20 6.34 4.92
C ILE A 16 -21.06 4.94 4.31
N SER A 17 -22.11 4.44 3.65
CA SER A 17 -22.08 3.13 2.98
C SER A 17 -21.01 3.09 1.89
N MET A 18 -20.94 4.13 1.05
CA MET A 18 -19.93 4.24 -0.01
C MET A 18 -18.51 4.34 0.55
N GLN A 19 -18.31 5.08 1.65
CA GLN A 19 -17.00 5.15 2.31
C GLN A 19 -16.53 3.77 2.76
N THR A 20 -17.40 2.96 3.39
CA THR A 20 -17.05 1.60 3.81
C THR A 20 -16.69 0.71 2.63
N VAL A 21 -17.45 0.76 1.53
CA VAL A 21 -17.18 -0.04 0.34
C VAL A 21 -15.83 0.35 -0.31
N ILE A 22 -15.53 1.66 -0.38
CA ILE A 22 -14.25 2.15 -0.91
C ILE A 22 -13.08 1.68 -0.05
N LEU A 23 -13.23 1.71 1.28
CA LEU A 23 -12.20 1.19 2.20
C LEU A 23 -11.96 -0.31 1.99
N ILE A 24 -13.01 -1.10 1.77
CA ILE A 24 -12.88 -2.54 1.49
C ILE A 24 -12.18 -2.78 0.16
N ILE A 25 -12.54 -2.05 -0.90
CA ILE A 25 -11.91 -2.19 -2.22
C ILE A 25 -10.42 -1.81 -2.15
N LEU A 26 -10.10 -0.71 -1.44
CA LEU A 26 -8.72 -0.28 -1.23
C LEU A 26 -7.91 -1.36 -0.48
N ALA A 27 -8.47 -1.93 0.58
CA ALA A 27 -7.82 -2.99 1.33
C ALA A 27 -7.58 -4.24 0.47
N LEU A 28 -8.56 -4.66 -0.35
CA LEU A 28 -8.41 -5.79 -1.26
C LEU A 28 -7.32 -5.55 -2.31
N SER A 29 -7.31 -4.39 -2.98
CA SER A 29 -6.27 -4.05 -3.96
C SER A 29 -4.87 -4.06 -3.33
N PHE A 30 -4.78 -3.57 -2.08
CA PHE A 30 -3.52 -3.61 -1.35
C PHE A 30 -3.09 -5.04 -1.01
N LEU A 31 -4.03 -5.89 -0.56
CA LEU A 31 -3.74 -7.32 -0.31
C LEU A 31 -3.19 -8.01 -1.56
N PHE A 32 -3.78 -7.77 -2.73
CA PHE A 32 -3.25 -8.31 -3.99
C PHE A 32 -1.81 -7.86 -4.26
N THR A 33 -1.49 -6.59 -3.99
CA THR A 33 -0.13 -6.06 -4.15
C THR A 33 0.85 -6.76 -3.21
N VAL A 34 0.47 -6.95 -1.95
CA VAL A 34 1.30 -7.64 -0.95
C VAL A 34 1.51 -9.09 -1.34
N SER A 35 0.48 -9.79 -1.81
CA SER A 35 0.61 -11.18 -2.29
C SER A 35 1.64 -11.29 -3.41
N PHE A 36 1.61 -10.36 -4.38
CA PHE A 36 2.57 -10.34 -5.48
C PHE A 36 4.00 -10.06 -4.99
N LEU A 37 4.16 -9.20 -3.98
CA LEU A 37 5.45 -8.94 -3.36
C LEU A 37 5.97 -10.19 -2.63
N VAL A 38 5.11 -10.87 -1.87
CA VAL A 38 5.45 -12.13 -1.17
C VAL A 38 5.85 -13.22 -2.14
N GLU A 39 5.11 -13.38 -3.25
CA GLU A 39 5.44 -14.34 -4.31
C GLU A 39 6.83 -14.09 -4.88
N ASN A 40 7.19 -12.83 -5.15
CA ASN A 40 8.55 -12.47 -5.58
C ASN A 40 9.61 -12.83 -4.53
N ILE A 41 9.33 -12.67 -3.23
CA ILE A 41 10.25 -13.06 -2.15
C ILE A 41 10.45 -14.57 -2.11
N VAL A 42 9.35 -15.32 -2.14
CA VAL A 42 9.38 -16.79 -2.09
C VAL A 42 10.10 -17.33 -3.32
N TYR A 43 9.83 -16.77 -4.50
CA TYR A 43 10.50 -17.14 -5.74
C TYR A 43 12.02 -16.96 -5.65
N GLU A 44 12.48 -15.82 -5.11
CA GLU A 44 13.92 -15.57 -4.94
C GLU A 44 14.55 -16.55 -3.92
N LYS A 45 13.81 -16.90 -2.85
CA LYS A 45 14.24 -17.87 -1.84
C LYS A 45 14.28 -19.31 -2.36
N GLU A 46 13.28 -19.75 -3.11
CA GLU A 46 13.22 -21.12 -3.67
C GLU A 46 14.36 -21.39 -4.65
N HIS A 47 14.70 -20.40 -5.47
CA HIS A 47 15.82 -20.48 -6.39
C HIS A 47 17.18 -20.25 -5.71
N GLY A 48 17.22 -19.91 -4.41
CA GLY A 48 18.44 -19.70 -3.66
C GLY A 48 19.31 -18.57 -4.21
N LEU A 49 18.72 -17.61 -4.93
CA LEU A 49 19.45 -16.54 -5.62
C LEU A 49 20.30 -15.72 -4.64
N THR A 50 19.78 -15.51 -3.43
CA THR A 50 20.50 -14.82 -2.37
C THR A 50 21.74 -15.60 -1.89
N GLU A 51 21.64 -16.93 -1.76
CA GLU A 51 22.77 -17.81 -1.39
C GLU A 51 23.82 -17.83 -2.50
N MET A 52 23.38 -17.92 -3.77
CA MET A 52 24.27 -17.88 -4.93
C MET A 52 25.02 -16.55 -5.01
N MET A 53 24.34 -15.43 -4.78
CA MET A 53 24.97 -14.10 -4.74
C MET A 53 26.01 -14.00 -3.62
N ARG A 54 25.75 -14.58 -2.43
CA ARG A 54 26.76 -14.64 -1.36
C ARG A 54 27.97 -15.49 -1.75
N CYS A 55 27.77 -16.65 -2.40
CA CYS A 55 28.86 -17.48 -2.91
C CYS A 55 29.71 -16.78 -3.99
N MET A 56 29.11 -15.87 -4.75
CA MET A 56 29.82 -15.01 -5.72
C MET A 56 30.56 -13.83 -5.07
N GLY A 57 30.53 -13.70 -3.74
CA GLY A 57 31.23 -12.66 -2.99
C GLY A 57 30.44 -11.35 -2.85
N ALA A 58 29.13 -11.34 -3.10
CA ALA A 58 28.32 -10.16 -2.89
C ALA A 58 28.19 -9.84 -1.40
N GLU A 59 28.47 -8.58 -1.03
CA GLU A 59 28.24 -8.11 0.33
C GLU A 59 26.76 -8.11 0.68
N THR A 60 26.45 -8.31 1.96
CA THR A 60 25.06 -8.35 2.45
C THR A 60 24.32 -7.04 2.12
N VAL A 61 25.00 -5.89 2.18
CA VAL A 61 24.43 -4.58 1.82
C VAL A 61 23.93 -4.55 0.37
N VAL A 62 24.63 -5.17 -0.57
CA VAL A 62 24.26 -5.20 -1.99
C VAL A 62 22.98 -6.01 -2.20
N ILE A 63 22.80 -7.09 -1.44
CA ILE A 63 21.59 -7.92 -1.45
C ILE A 63 20.38 -7.10 -0.97
N TRP A 64 20.54 -6.36 0.14
CA TRP A 64 19.50 -5.46 0.63
C TRP A 64 19.15 -4.37 -0.39
N LEU A 65 20.15 -3.79 -1.05
CA LEU A 65 19.94 -2.78 -2.08
C LEU A 65 19.21 -3.34 -3.31
N SER A 66 19.57 -4.55 -3.76
CA SER A 66 18.87 -5.24 -4.86
C SER A 66 17.37 -5.37 -4.57
N TRP A 67 17.04 -5.80 -3.36
CA TRP A 67 15.65 -5.93 -2.91
C TRP A 67 14.90 -4.59 -2.91
N VAL A 68 15.52 -3.52 -2.40
CA VAL A 68 14.92 -2.18 -2.41
C VAL A 68 14.69 -1.70 -3.84
N ILE A 69 15.65 -1.92 -4.75
CA ILE A 69 15.55 -1.50 -6.15
C ILE A 69 14.43 -2.26 -6.88
N SER A 70 14.25 -3.55 -6.61
CA SER A 70 13.20 -4.35 -7.24
C SER A 70 11.80 -4.05 -6.69
N THR A 71 11.68 -3.76 -5.39
CA THR A 71 10.37 -3.55 -4.74
C THR A 71 9.84 -2.12 -4.88
N LEU A 72 10.71 -1.10 -5.01
CA LEU A 72 10.30 0.30 -5.14
C LEU A 72 9.40 0.56 -6.37
N PRO A 73 9.75 0.13 -7.60
CA PRO A 73 8.89 0.31 -8.77
C PRO A 73 7.53 -0.37 -8.59
N GLN A 74 7.52 -1.61 -8.09
CA GLN A 74 6.28 -2.37 -7.87
C GLN A 74 5.35 -1.66 -6.88
N ALA A 75 5.90 -1.12 -5.78
CA ALA A 75 5.14 -0.34 -4.80
C ALA A 75 4.61 0.98 -5.38
N THR A 76 5.40 1.68 -6.21
CA THR A 76 4.94 2.92 -6.85
C THR A 76 3.81 2.68 -7.84
N VAL A 77 3.88 1.64 -8.66
CA VAL A 77 2.81 1.27 -9.61
C VAL A 77 1.52 0.91 -8.88
N ALA A 78 1.61 0.12 -7.80
CA ALA A 78 0.45 -0.22 -6.99
C ALA A 78 -0.20 1.01 -6.34
N ASN A 79 0.60 1.94 -5.83
CA ASN A 79 0.09 3.20 -5.27
C ASN A 79 -0.55 4.10 -6.32
N MET A 80 0.01 4.15 -7.54
CA MET A 80 -0.60 4.86 -8.66
C MET A 80 -1.95 4.27 -9.04
N ILE A 81 -2.07 2.95 -9.13
CA ILE A 81 -3.33 2.26 -9.44
C ILE A 81 -4.38 2.53 -8.36
N ASN A 82 -4.00 2.39 -7.08
CA ASN A 82 -4.91 2.68 -5.96
C ASN A 82 -5.37 4.13 -5.96
N THR A 83 -4.46 5.07 -6.22
CA THR A 83 -4.79 6.49 -6.33
C THR A 83 -5.73 6.75 -7.51
N ALA A 84 -5.43 6.21 -8.69
CA ALA A 84 -6.28 6.35 -9.87
C ALA A 84 -7.69 5.78 -9.65
N LEU A 85 -7.80 4.60 -9.01
CA LEU A 85 -9.09 3.98 -8.66
C LEU A 85 -9.91 4.88 -7.73
N LEU A 86 -9.24 5.49 -6.73
CA LEU A 86 -9.89 6.39 -5.78
C LEU A 86 -10.39 7.67 -6.45
N PHE A 87 -9.63 8.25 -7.38
CA PHE A 87 -9.99 9.49 -8.07
C PHE A 87 -11.01 9.29 -9.21
N THR A 88 -10.98 8.14 -9.88
CA THR A 88 -11.93 7.83 -10.97
C THR A 88 -13.34 7.56 -10.42
N ASN A 89 -13.43 6.88 -9.28
CA ASN A 89 -14.71 6.51 -8.66
C ASN A 89 -15.17 7.51 -7.56
N GLY A 90 -14.29 8.41 -7.14
CA GLY A 90 -14.44 9.18 -5.90
C GLY A 90 -14.74 10.66 -6.11
N ALA A 91 -15.94 10.99 -6.61
CA ALA A 91 -16.51 12.33 -6.40
C ALA A 91 -16.78 12.66 -4.90
N ILE A 92 -16.45 11.72 -4.00
CA ILE A 92 -16.72 11.73 -2.56
C ILE A 92 -15.64 12.51 -1.79
N PHE A 93 -14.38 12.46 -2.21
CA PHE A 93 -13.26 13.18 -1.57
C PHE A 93 -13.02 14.56 -2.20
N ARG A 94 -14.08 15.32 -2.47
CA ARG A 94 -13.98 16.63 -3.15
C ARG A 94 -13.09 17.64 -2.41
N LEU A 95 -12.87 17.45 -1.11
CA LEU A 95 -12.02 18.30 -0.27
C LEU A 95 -10.57 17.79 -0.11
N THR A 96 -10.27 16.53 -0.45
CA THR A 96 -8.96 15.94 -0.16
C THR A 96 -8.04 16.04 -1.37
N SER A 97 -6.83 16.54 -1.17
CA SER A 97 -5.84 16.64 -2.24
C SER A 97 -5.26 15.26 -2.59
N VAL A 98 -5.08 15.01 -3.89
CA VAL A 98 -4.46 13.79 -4.44
C VAL A 98 -3.11 13.50 -3.77
N SER A 99 -2.33 14.55 -3.57
CA SER A 99 -0.98 14.45 -3.00
C SER A 99 -0.96 13.81 -1.61
N VAL A 100 -1.90 14.14 -0.73
CA VAL A 100 -1.93 13.61 0.64
C VAL A 100 -2.23 12.12 0.64
N VAL A 101 -3.17 11.67 -0.20
CA VAL A 101 -3.51 10.24 -0.32
C VAL A 101 -2.31 9.44 -0.85
N PHE A 102 -1.63 9.97 -1.87
CA PHE A 102 -0.44 9.32 -2.43
C PHE A 102 0.71 9.22 -1.41
N VAL A 103 0.97 10.29 -0.65
CA VAL A 103 1.99 10.27 0.42
C VAL A 103 1.63 9.27 1.52
N LEU A 104 0.36 9.17 1.89
CA LEU A 104 -0.09 8.24 2.92
C LEU A 104 0.08 6.77 2.47
N LEU A 105 -0.29 6.46 1.22
CA LEU A 105 -0.10 5.14 0.62
C LEU A 105 1.38 4.76 0.47
N THR A 106 2.25 5.72 0.15
CA THR A 106 3.70 5.47 0.06
C THR A 106 4.32 5.16 1.42
N ILE A 107 4.01 5.93 2.47
CA ILE A 107 4.48 5.65 3.84
C ILE A 107 4.02 4.25 4.31
N TYR A 108 2.77 3.89 4.00
CA TYR A 108 2.24 2.59 4.32
C TYR A 108 2.96 1.47 3.56
N ALA A 109 3.20 1.63 2.26
CA ALA A 109 3.98 0.67 1.46
C ALA A 109 5.40 0.49 2.01
N PHE A 110 6.09 1.57 2.40
CA PHE A 110 7.40 1.49 3.06
C PHE A 110 7.35 0.68 4.36
N SER A 111 6.30 0.84 5.16
CA SER A 111 6.13 0.10 6.42
C SER A 111 5.95 -1.40 6.17
N VAL A 112 5.20 -1.77 5.13
CA VAL A 112 4.97 -3.17 4.76
C VAL A 112 6.24 -3.82 4.21
N ILE A 113 6.99 -3.10 3.39
CA ILE A 113 8.30 -3.57 2.89
C ILE A 113 9.25 -3.81 4.06
N ALA A 114 9.34 -2.86 5.01
CA ALA A 114 10.16 -3.02 6.21
C ALA A 114 9.73 -4.24 7.06
N MET A 115 8.42 -4.47 7.19
CA MET A 115 7.89 -5.63 7.89
C MET A 115 8.21 -6.94 7.15
N ALA A 116 8.09 -6.97 5.82
CA ALA A 116 8.42 -8.13 5.00
C ALA A 116 9.90 -8.50 5.10
N PHE A 117 10.78 -7.50 5.14
CA PHE A 117 12.20 -7.72 5.38
C PHE A 117 12.50 -8.33 6.76
N LEU A 118 11.85 -7.80 7.81
CA LEU A 118 12.00 -8.32 9.15
C LEU A 118 11.54 -9.79 9.23
N LEU A 119 10.42 -10.11 8.58
CA LEU A 119 9.93 -11.49 8.45
C LEU A 119 10.86 -12.37 7.61
N SER A 120 11.49 -11.83 6.56
CA SER A 120 12.38 -12.58 5.69
C SER A 120 13.69 -12.98 6.40
N SER A 121 14.13 -12.16 7.35
CA SER A 121 15.31 -12.43 8.19
C SER A 121 15.06 -13.35 9.38
N LEU A 122 13.79 -13.64 9.69
CA LEU A 122 13.37 -14.53 10.77
C LEU A 122 13.34 -15.99 10.28
#